data_AF-A0A7R9G8B1-F1
#
_entry.id   AF-A0A7R9G8B1-F1
#
_cell.length_a   1.000
_cell.length_b   1.000
_cell.length_c   1.000
_cell.angle_alpha   90.00
_cell.angle_beta   90.00
_cell.angle_gamma   90.00
#
_symmetry.space_group_name_H-M   'P 1'
#
loop_
_entity.id
_entity.type
_entity.pdbx_description
1 polymer ?
#
loop_
_entity_poly.entity_id
_entity_poly.type
_entity_poly.pdbx_seq_one_letter_code
_entity_poly.pdbx_strand_id
1 'polypeptide(L)'
;MFDAVSVYIIPKAAQLQRSIITVTLHDSKILGFPIRIDNKKYARNAFHFNLCFVCDAWTRSVPYETVVKKLSDYLITMELESHFLSEAGGQIEAGKSHLPVMFKQVIQDLNVHKMCTLTEGTTTTHLKLTRLVQDPEPVLDHQVPVFLEDQGSFQAEQWDLTTNQVLPYIDGFNHVSRIAAEADVDINLVKACVQNLVW
;
A
#
# COMPACT_ATOMS: atom_id res chain seq x y z
N MET A 1 -8.07 24.52 14.73
CA MET A 1 -8.25 23.36 13.81
C MET A 1 -7.85 22.06 14.47
N PHE A 2 -6.60 21.89 14.93
CA PHE A 2 -6.12 20.68 15.60
C PHE A 2 -6.96 20.26 16.82
N ASP A 3 -7.39 21.19 17.66
CA ASP A 3 -8.21 20.86 18.84
C ASP A 3 -9.54 20.19 18.52
N ALA A 4 -10.19 20.55 17.40
CA ALA A 4 -11.46 19.97 16.96
C ALA A 4 -11.31 18.53 16.44
N VAL A 5 -10.13 18.18 15.93
CA VAL A 5 -9.82 16.85 15.37
C VAL A 5 -9.00 15.98 16.32
N SER A 6 -8.42 16.58 17.37
CA SER A 6 -7.50 15.93 18.32
C SER A 6 -8.09 14.67 18.95
N VAL A 7 -9.39 14.67 19.21
CA VAL A 7 -10.14 13.54 19.78
C VAL A 7 -10.20 12.34 18.85
N TYR A 8 -10.19 12.58 17.53
CA TYR A 8 -10.18 11.55 16.50
C TYR A 8 -8.76 11.11 16.12
N ILE A 9 -7.76 11.97 16.38
CA ILE A 9 -6.35 11.68 16.17
C ILE A 9 -5.81 10.80 17.30
N ILE A 10 -6.21 10.99 18.56
CA ILE A 10 -5.84 10.07 19.65
C ILE A 10 -7.12 9.59 20.34
N PRO A 11 -7.84 8.64 19.73
CA PRO A 11 -9.08 8.14 20.28
C PRO A 11 -8.80 7.43 21.62
N LYS A 12 -9.55 7.85 22.65
CA LYS A 12 -9.52 7.19 23.98
C LYS A 12 -10.20 5.82 23.97
N ALA A 13 -11.02 5.53 22.95
CA ALA A 13 -11.71 4.27 22.79
C ALA A 13 -10.75 3.18 22.30
N ALA A 14 -10.56 2.13 23.10
CA ALA A 14 -9.71 0.99 22.75
C ALA A 14 -10.12 0.30 21.44
N GLN A 15 -11.41 0.36 21.07
CA GLN A 15 -11.96 -0.22 19.85
C GLN A 15 -11.46 0.44 18.56
N LEU A 16 -10.95 1.67 18.64
CA LEU A 16 -10.45 2.42 17.47
C LEU A 16 -8.94 2.28 17.27
N GLN A 17 -8.27 1.48 18.10
CA GLN A 17 -6.83 1.24 17.99
C GLN A 17 -6.53 0.28 16.85
N ARG A 18 -5.38 0.47 16.18
CA ARG A 18 -4.95 -0.30 15.01
C ARG A 18 -5.99 -0.34 13.87
N SER A 19 -6.85 0.67 13.81
CA SER A 19 -7.86 0.86 12.76
C SER A 19 -7.52 2.11 11.97
N ILE A 20 -7.75 2.09 10.65
CA ILE A 20 -7.58 3.29 9.83
C ILE A 20 -8.71 4.27 10.15
N ILE A 21 -8.34 5.51 10.47
CA ILE A 21 -9.29 6.59 10.73
C ILE A 21 -9.09 7.66 9.66
N THR A 22 -10.14 7.93 8.88
CA THR A 22 -10.14 9.03 7.92
C THR A 22 -11.04 10.14 8.42
N VAL A 23 -10.47 11.33 8.62
CA VAL A 23 -11.22 12.54 8.95
C VAL A 23 -11.17 13.49 7.77
N THR A 24 -12.35 13.78 7.20
CA THR A 24 -12.47 14.76 6.10
C THR A 24 -12.84 16.11 6.69
N LEU A 25 -11.99 17.10 6.44
CA LEU A 25 -12.21 18.51 6.73
C LEU A 25 -12.57 19.22 5.41
N HIS A 26 -12.91 20.51 5.48
CA HIS A 26 -13.33 21.29 4.32
C HIS A 26 -12.31 21.25 3.17
N ASP A 27 -11.03 21.48 3.47
CA ASP A 27 -9.96 21.57 2.45
C ASP A 27 -8.93 20.44 2.55
N SER A 28 -9.05 19.54 3.53
CA SER A 28 -8.04 18.52 3.79
C SER A 28 -8.63 17.21 4.28
N LYS A 29 -7.92 16.11 4.00
CA LYS A 29 -8.26 14.77 4.47
C LYS A 29 -7.10 14.25 5.32
N ILE A 30 -7.41 13.90 6.56
CA ILE A 30 -6.45 13.34 7.51
C ILE A 30 -6.67 11.83 7.58
N LEU A 31 -5.64 11.07 7.25
CA LEU A 31 -5.62 9.62 7.34
C LEU A 31 -4.71 9.20 8.49
N GLY A 32 -5.28 8.71 9.58
CA GLY A 32 -4.55 8.31 10.79
C GLY A 32 -4.61 6.81 11.05
N PHE A 33 -3.62 6.31 11.80
CA PHE A 33 -3.59 4.96 12.34
C PHE A 33 -3.13 4.99 13.80
N PRO A 34 -4.06 5.19 14.77
CA PRO A 34 -3.72 5.31 16.17
C PRO A 34 -3.24 3.98 16.76
N ILE A 35 -2.14 4.06 17.51
CA ILE A 35 -1.46 2.92 18.11
C ILE A 35 -1.39 3.09 19.62
N ARG A 36 -1.57 1.96 20.31
CA ARG A 36 -1.26 1.79 21.72
C ARG A 36 -0.32 0.61 21.88
N ILE A 37 0.73 0.81 22.67
CA ILE A 37 1.67 -0.23 23.09
C ILE A 37 1.53 -0.35 24.60
N ASP A 38 0.97 -1.46 25.07
CA ASP A 38 0.88 -1.76 26.50
C ASP A 38 2.20 -2.33 27.02
N ASN A 39 2.85 -1.59 27.92
CA ASN A 39 4.08 -2.03 28.57
C ASN A 39 4.30 -1.26 29.86
N LYS A 40 4.64 -1.97 30.94
CA LYS A 40 4.95 -1.39 32.26
C LYS A 40 6.17 -0.45 32.24
N LYS A 41 7.01 -0.53 31.21
CA LYS A 41 8.15 0.38 31.01
C LYS A 41 7.73 1.84 30.78
N TYR A 42 6.48 2.08 30.37
CA TYR A 42 5.97 3.42 30.11
C TYR A 42 5.28 4.04 31.33
N ALA A 43 5.37 5.36 31.50
CA ALA A 43 4.84 6.11 32.65
C ALA A 43 3.34 5.90 32.94
N ARG A 44 2.54 5.52 31.93
CA ARG A 44 1.10 5.24 32.05
C ARG A 44 0.77 3.76 31.85
N ASN A 45 1.75 2.86 31.98
CA ASN A 45 1.69 1.44 31.58
C ASN A 45 1.33 1.21 30.10
N ALA A 46 1.28 2.28 29.30
CA ALA A 46 0.98 2.26 27.89
C ALA A 46 1.57 3.49 27.19
N PHE A 47 2.07 3.29 25.98
CA PHE A 47 2.52 4.34 25.07
C PHE A 47 1.50 4.52 23.95
N HIS A 48 1.13 5.77 23.66
CA HIS A 48 0.14 6.10 22.65
C HIS A 48 0.75 7.05 21.64
N PHE A 49 0.62 6.73 20.36
CA PHE A 49 0.98 7.63 19.26
C PHE A 49 0.05 7.40 18.08
N ASN A 50 -0.02 8.39 17.18
CA ASN A 50 -0.75 8.25 15.93
C ASN A 50 0.09 8.84 14.80
N LEU A 51 0.26 8.06 13.73
CA LEU A 51 0.83 8.52 12.48
C LEU A 51 -0.30 8.96 11.55
N CYS A 52 -0.26 10.21 11.10
CA CYS A 52 -1.27 10.79 10.21
C CYS A 52 -0.66 11.29 8.90
N PHE A 53 -1.30 10.97 7.78
CA PHE A 53 -1.06 11.61 6.49
C PHE A 53 -2.13 12.68 6.27
N VAL A 54 -1.69 13.87 5.86
CA VAL A 54 -2.58 14.97 5.51
C VAL A 54 -2.53 15.13 3.99
N CYS A 55 -3.66 14.93 3.35
CA CYS A 55 -3.84 15.05 1.91
C CYS A 55 -4.90 16.11 1.61
N ASP A 56 -5.03 16.50 0.34
CA ASP A 56 -6.13 17.36 -0.10
C ASP A 56 -7.48 16.64 0.04
N ALA A 57 -8.57 17.40 0.24
CA ALA A 57 -9.91 16.85 0.43
C ALA A 57 -10.34 15.88 -0.69
N TRP A 58 -9.95 16.18 -1.93
CA TRP A 58 -10.31 15.44 -3.13
C TRP A 58 -9.43 14.20 -3.39
N THR A 59 -8.31 14.05 -2.69
CA THR A 59 -7.39 12.94 -2.90
C THR A 59 -8.02 11.62 -2.43
N ARG A 60 -7.91 10.57 -3.26
CA ARG A 60 -8.31 9.22 -2.87
C ARG A 60 -7.29 8.68 -1.86
N SER A 61 -7.74 8.42 -0.62
CA SER A 61 -6.89 8.01 0.50
C SER A 61 -6.57 6.52 0.53
N VAL A 62 -7.37 5.69 -0.14
CA VAL A 62 -7.25 4.21 -0.13
C VAL A 62 -5.83 3.69 -0.42
N PRO A 63 -5.07 4.21 -1.41
CA PRO A 63 -3.70 3.73 -1.65
C PRO A 63 -2.75 4.01 -0.49
N TYR A 64 -3.02 5.05 0.29
CA TYR A 64 -2.19 5.50 1.40
C TYR A 64 -2.46 4.71 2.69
N GLU A 65 -3.59 4.01 2.80
CA GLU A 65 -3.95 3.22 3.99
C GLU A 65 -2.92 2.14 4.27
N THR A 66 -2.48 1.43 3.24
CA THR A 66 -1.46 0.38 3.34
C THR A 66 -0.11 0.95 3.76
N VAL A 67 0.23 2.13 3.26
CA VAL A 67 1.48 2.82 3.57
C VAL A 67 1.47 3.33 5.02
N VAL A 68 0.41 4.02 5.44
CA VAL A 68 0.27 4.51 6.81
C VAL A 68 0.31 3.35 7.79
N LYS A 69 -0.43 2.26 7.53
CA LYS A 69 -0.40 1.07 8.37
C LYS A 69 1.00 0.46 8.47
N LYS A 70 1.67 0.22 7.33
CA LYS A 70 3.00 -0.39 7.30
C LYS A 70 4.07 0.47 7.97
N LEU A 71 4.04 1.78 7.74
CA LEU A 71 4.94 2.72 8.40
C LEU A 71 4.67 2.80 9.91
N SER A 72 3.40 2.72 10.30
CA SER A 72 3.01 2.69 11.71
C SER A 72 3.48 1.41 12.41
N ASP A 73 3.33 0.24 11.78
CA ASP A 73 3.87 -1.02 12.29
C ASP A 73 5.41 -0.98 12.39
N TYR A 74 6.10 -0.36 11.43
CA TYR A 74 7.55 -0.13 11.50
C TYR A 74 7.95 0.75 12.70
N LEU A 75 7.21 1.83 12.94
CA LEU A 75 7.40 2.69 14.12
C LEU A 75 7.18 1.92 15.45
N ILE A 76 6.26 0.96 15.49
CA ILE A 76 6.08 0.08 16.67
C ILE A 76 7.35 -0.73 16.92
N THR A 77 7.89 -1.38 15.87
CA THR A 77 9.10 -2.20 15.98
C THR A 77 10.27 -1.36 16.48
N MET A 78 10.50 -0.18 15.90
CA MET A 78 11.56 0.73 16.35
C MET A 78 11.35 1.20 17.79
N GLU A 79 10.12 1.49 18.20
CA GLU A 79 9.83 1.89 19.58
C GLU A 79 10.06 0.75 20.59
N LEU A 80 9.82 -0.50 20.20
CA LEU A 80 10.06 -1.65 21.06
C LEU A 80 11.57 -1.98 21.18
N GLU A 81 12.32 -1.82 20.10
CA GLU A 81 13.75 -2.15 20.02
C GLU A 81 14.65 -1.06 20.61
N SER A 82 14.41 0.21 20.24
CA SER A 82 15.33 1.32 20.53
C SER A 82 14.67 2.52 21.20
N HIS A 83 13.42 2.42 21.66
CA HIS A 83 12.70 3.54 22.28
C HIS A 83 12.65 4.80 21.39
N PHE A 84 12.66 4.59 20.07
CA PHE A 84 12.82 5.62 19.05
C PHE A 84 11.87 6.82 19.19
N LEU A 85 10.61 6.58 19.56
CA LEU A 85 9.60 7.63 19.71
C LEU A 85 9.54 8.17 21.15
N SER A 86 9.68 7.30 22.15
CA SER A 86 9.60 7.70 23.56
C SER A 86 10.81 8.52 24.02
N GLU A 87 12.01 8.22 23.51
CA GLU A 87 13.24 8.94 23.86
C GLU A 87 13.38 10.26 23.09
N ALA A 88 12.90 10.32 21.84
CA ALA A 88 12.85 11.56 21.05
C ALA A 88 11.98 12.67 21.66
N GLY A 89 11.07 12.32 22.59
CA GLY A 89 10.22 13.26 23.32
C GLY A 89 10.87 13.91 24.56
N GLY A 90 11.96 13.33 25.08
CA GLY A 90 12.54 13.71 26.39
C GLY A 90 13.76 14.63 26.34
N GLN A 91 14.56 14.58 25.27
CA GLN A 91 15.78 15.38 25.13
C GLN A 91 15.78 16.14 23.79
N ILE A 92 15.57 17.44 23.90
CA ILE A 92 15.67 18.41 22.82
C ILE A 92 17.16 18.51 22.48
N GLU A 93 17.66 17.74 21.51
CA GLU A 93 18.76 18.15 20.61
C GLU A 93 19.21 17.04 19.63
N ALA A 94 19.22 15.76 20.01
CA ALA A 94 19.75 14.69 19.13
C ALA A 94 18.68 13.84 18.41
N GLY A 95 17.64 13.38 19.11
CA GLY A 95 16.60 12.48 18.54
C GLY A 95 15.54 13.18 17.67
N LYS A 96 15.39 14.50 17.78
CA LYS A 96 14.46 15.30 16.97
C LYS A 96 14.91 15.51 15.53
N SER A 97 16.16 15.23 15.17
CA SER A 97 16.64 15.42 13.79
C SER A 97 16.20 14.27 12.88
N HIS A 98 16.21 13.04 13.38
CA HIS A 98 16.06 11.86 12.52
C HIS A 98 14.63 11.60 12.06
N LEU A 99 13.66 11.71 12.96
CA LEU A 99 12.25 11.45 12.63
C LEU A 99 11.68 12.43 11.58
N PRO A 100 11.94 13.76 11.64
CA PRO A 100 11.57 14.68 10.56
C PRO A 100 12.29 14.40 9.25
N VAL A 101 13.57 13.99 9.29
CA VAL A 101 14.33 13.61 8.09
C VAL A 101 13.71 12.37 7.44
N MET A 102 13.39 11.34 8.24
CA MET A 102 12.71 10.13 7.79
C MET A 102 11.36 10.46 7.16
N PHE A 103 10.52 11.27 7.81
CA PHE A 103 9.22 11.66 7.24
C PHE A 103 9.35 12.53 5.99
N LYS A 104 10.35 13.41 5.92
CA LYS A 104 10.64 14.17 4.71
C LYS A 104 11.02 13.25 3.55
N GLN A 105 11.87 12.25 3.80
CA GLN A 105 12.22 11.24 2.81
C GLN A 105 10.97 10.46 2.34
N VAL A 106 10.14 9.99 3.27
CA VAL A 106 8.88 9.29 2.94
C VAL A 106 8.00 10.16 2.04
N ILE A 107 7.78 11.43 2.39
CA ILE A 107 6.95 12.33 1.58
C ILE A 107 7.55 12.52 0.18
N GLN A 108 8.85 12.75 0.09
CA GLN A 108 9.53 12.97 -1.19
C GLN A 108 9.48 11.71 -2.08
N ASP A 109 9.86 10.56 -1.54
CA ASP A 109 9.93 9.30 -2.27
C ASP A 109 8.55 8.79 -2.70
N LEU A 110 7.54 8.91 -1.83
CA LEU A 110 6.16 8.55 -2.19
C LEU A 110 5.58 9.49 -3.24
N ASN A 111 5.94 10.78 -3.24
CA ASN A 111 5.45 11.72 -4.23
C ASN A 111 6.10 11.49 -5.60
N VAL A 112 7.43 11.25 -5.64
CA VAL A 112 8.21 11.09 -6.88
C VAL A 112 8.14 9.66 -7.43
N HIS A 113 8.48 8.66 -6.62
CA HIS A 113 8.68 7.28 -7.08
C HIS A 113 7.49 6.35 -6.76
N LYS A 114 6.53 6.81 -5.94
CA LYS A 114 5.44 5.98 -5.40
C LYS A 114 5.93 4.80 -4.55
N MET A 115 7.21 4.80 -4.18
CA MET A 115 7.85 3.79 -3.34
C MET A 115 8.95 4.46 -2.51
N CYS A 116 9.18 3.95 -1.31
CA CYS A 116 10.21 4.45 -0.39
C CYS A 116 10.81 3.25 0.37
N THR A 117 12.12 3.24 0.54
CA THR A 117 12.80 2.26 1.40
C THR A 117 13.41 2.99 2.58
N LEU A 118 12.97 2.61 3.78
CA LEU A 118 13.49 3.13 5.03
C LEU A 118 14.39 2.08 5.69
N THR A 119 15.55 2.50 6.17
CA THR A 119 16.50 1.65 6.88
C THR A 119 16.94 2.39 8.14
N GLU A 120 16.66 1.81 9.30
CA GLU A 120 17.11 2.32 10.59
C GLU A 120 17.77 1.19 11.38
N GLY A 121 19.07 1.33 11.66
CA GLY A 121 19.86 0.27 12.29
C GLY A 121 19.78 -1.05 11.50
N THR A 122 19.19 -2.07 12.12
CA THR A 122 18.98 -3.41 11.53
C THR A 122 17.62 -3.57 10.84
N THR A 123 16.71 -2.60 10.98
CA THR A 123 15.30 -2.76 10.60
C THR A 123 15.04 -1.98 9.31
N THR A 124 14.68 -2.69 8.24
CA THR A 124 14.38 -2.13 6.91
C THR A 124 12.91 -2.34 6.56
N THR A 125 12.26 -1.29 6.03
CA THR A 125 10.87 -1.35 5.58
C THR A 125 10.70 -0.73 4.19
N HIS A 126 10.03 -1.47 3.31
CA HIS A 126 9.67 -0.99 1.97
C HIS A 126 8.21 -0.52 1.92
N LEU A 127 8.00 0.75 1.59
CA LEU A 127 6.70 1.35 1.36
C LEU A 127 6.45 1.42 -0.15
N LYS A 128 5.26 1.02 -0.60
CA LYS A 128 4.84 1.14 -2.01
C LYS A 128 3.38 1.53 -2.05
N LEU A 129 3.06 2.55 -2.83
CA LEU A 129 1.69 2.91 -3.15
C LEU A 129 1.19 1.94 -4.23
N THR A 130 0.19 1.13 -3.87
CA THR A 130 -0.47 0.24 -4.82
C THR A 130 -1.40 1.05 -5.72
N ARG A 131 -1.34 0.80 -7.04
CA ARG A 131 -2.33 1.37 -7.96
C ARG A 131 -3.69 0.74 -7.67
N LEU A 132 -4.72 1.56 -7.65
CA LEU A 132 -6.09 1.08 -7.59
C LEU A 132 -6.53 0.79 -9.00
N VAL A 133 -6.46 -0.47 -9.38
CA VAL A 133 -7.04 -0.98 -10.60
C VAL A 133 -8.54 -1.14 -10.37
N GLN A 134 -9.35 -0.80 -11.37
CA GLN A 134 -10.78 -1.07 -11.31
C GLN A 134 -11.02 -2.57 -11.47
N ASP A 135 -12.16 -3.06 -10.96
CA ASP A 135 -12.47 -4.48 -11.15
C ASP A 135 -12.57 -4.77 -12.65
N PRO A 136 -11.80 -5.75 -13.15
CA PRO A 136 -11.68 -5.99 -14.56
C PRO A 136 -13.01 -6.52 -15.12
N GLU A 137 -13.44 -6.02 -16.28
CA GLU A 137 -14.65 -6.54 -16.92
C GLU A 137 -14.51 -8.03 -17.26
N PRO A 138 -15.58 -8.83 -17.12
CA PRO A 138 -15.53 -10.26 -17.41
C PRO A 138 -15.33 -10.50 -18.90
N VAL A 139 -14.37 -11.37 -19.24
CA VAL A 139 -14.06 -11.74 -20.62
C VAL A 139 -15.07 -12.78 -21.13
N LEU A 140 -15.63 -12.52 -22.32
CA LEU A 140 -16.60 -13.39 -22.98
C LEU A 140 -15.92 -14.34 -23.98
N ASP A 141 -16.53 -15.50 -24.16
CA ASP A 141 -16.08 -16.62 -25.00
C ASP A 141 -15.74 -16.21 -26.44
N HIS A 142 -16.52 -15.29 -26.99
CA HIS A 142 -16.45 -14.82 -28.37
C HIS A 142 -15.53 -13.60 -28.56
N GLN A 143 -14.94 -13.07 -27.50
CA GLN A 143 -14.02 -11.94 -27.61
C GLN A 143 -12.67 -12.40 -28.16
N VAL A 144 -12.01 -11.51 -28.89
CA VAL A 144 -10.72 -11.75 -29.53
C VAL A 144 -9.68 -10.85 -28.83
N PRO A 145 -8.75 -11.43 -28.04
CA PRO A 145 -7.67 -10.65 -27.44
C PRO A 145 -6.67 -10.20 -28.50
N VAL A 146 -6.19 -8.96 -28.39
CA VAL A 146 -5.22 -8.35 -29.31
C VAL A 146 -4.11 -7.70 -28.48
N PHE A 147 -2.85 -7.98 -28.81
CA PHE A 147 -1.73 -7.29 -28.19
C PHE A 147 -1.64 -5.84 -28.65
N LEU A 148 -1.49 -4.92 -27.70
CA LEU A 148 -1.20 -3.51 -27.97
C LEU A 148 0.30 -3.24 -28.08
N GLU A 149 1.11 -4.10 -27.47
CA GLU A 149 2.57 -4.02 -27.44
C GLU A 149 3.19 -5.23 -28.16
N ASP A 150 4.46 -5.13 -28.52
CA ASP A 150 5.15 -6.21 -29.23
C ASP A 150 5.32 -7.45 -28.36
N GLN A 151 4.96 -8.61 -28.90
CA GLN A 151 5.05 -9.89 -28.20
C GLN A 151 6.50 -10.27 -27.86
N GLY A 152 7.48 -9.79 -28.64
CA GLY A 152 8.91 -9.99 -28.40
C GLY A 152 9.46 -9.32 -27.15
N SER A 153 8.70 -8.41 -26.54
CA SER A 153 9.07 -7.76 -25.28
C SER A 153 8.78 -8.61 -24.03
N PHE A 154 7.93 -9.65 -24.16
CA PHE A 154 7.54 -10.47 -23.02
C PHE A 154 8.63 -11.48 -22.64
N GLN A 155 9.11 -11.41 -21.40
CA GLN A 155 10.05 -12.36 -20.85
C GLN A 155 9.30 -13.55 -20.24
N ALA A 156 9.31 -14.71 -20.91
CA ALA A 156 8.57 -15.90 -20.50
C ALA A 156 8.81 -16.33 -19.03
N GLU A 157 10.01 -16.09 -18.50
CA GLU A 157 10.39 -16.41 -17.12
C GLU A 157 9.63 -15.60 -16.06
N GLN A 158 9.03 -14.47 -16.43
CA GLN A 158 8.28 -13.59 -15.53
C GLN A 158 6.78 -13.91 -15.47
N TRP A 159 6.29 -14.71 -16.42
CA TRP A 159 4.88 -15.05 -16.55
C TRP A 159 4.57 -16.41 -15.94
N ASP A 160 3.33 -16.59 -15.48
CA ASP A 160 2.87 -17.88 -14.98
C ASP A 160 2.74 -18.92 -16.11
N LEU A 161 2.60 -20.19 -15.71
CA LEU A 161 2.55 -21.31 -16.67
C LEU A 161 1.36 -21.18 -17.63
N THR A 162 0.20 -20.75 -17.11
CA THR A 162 -1.03 -20.55 -17.89
C THR A 162 -0.86 -19.47 -18.95
N THR A 163 -0.27 -18.33 -18.58
CA THR A 163 -0.04 -17.22 -19.51
C THR A 163 0.96 -17.64 -20.58
N ASN A 164 2.06 -18.30 -20.21
CA ASN A 164 3.03 -18.81 -21.18
C ASN A 164 2.43 -19.82 -22.18
N GLN A 165 1.46 -20.62 -21.75
CA GLN A 165 0.77 -21.58 -22.62
C GLN A 165 -0.25 -20.92 -23.54
N VAL A 166 -0.93 -19.86 -23.08
CA VAL A 166 -1.98 -19.15 -23.82
C VAL A 166 -1.42 -18.09 -24.78
N LEU A 167 -0.36 -17.37 -24.41
CA LEU A 167 0.24 -16.27 -25.18
C LEU A 167 0.52 -16.59 -26.66
N PRO A 168 1.05 -17.77 -27.05
CA PRO A 168 1.34 -18.10 -28.45
C PRO A 168 0.10 -18.15 -29.35
N TYR A 169 -1.08 -18.37 -28.77
CA TYR A 169 -2.35 -18.51 -29.49
C TYR A 169 -3.15 -17.20 -29.57
N ILE A 170 -2.68 -16.14 -28.90
CA ILE A 170 -3.23 -14.78 -29.02
C ILE A 170 -2.64 -14.13 -30.28
N ASP A 171 -3.31 -14.32 -31.41
CA ASP A 171 -2.89 -13.84 -32.73
C ASP A 171 -3.69 -12.63 -33.24
N GLY A 172 -4.68 -12.18 -32.46
CA GLY A 172 -5.61 -11.11 -32.85
C GLY A 172 -6.77 -11.55 -33.76
N PHE A 173 -6.93 -12.86 -34.02
CA PHE A 173 -8.03 -13.43 -34.81
C PHE A 173 -8.81 -14.51 -34.04
N ASN A 174 -8.12 -15.29 -33.21
CA ASN A 174 -8.74 -16.35 -32.43
C ASN A 174 -9.53 -15.78 -31.24
N HIS A 175 -10.76 -16.24 -31.09
CA HIS A 175 -11.58 -15.92 -29.92
C HIS A 175 -11.19 -16.80 -28.73
N VAL A 176 -11.54 -16.38 -27.51
CA VAL A 176 -11.17 -17.06 -26.26
C VAL A 176 -11.48 -18.57 -26.27
N SER A 177 -12.65 -19.00 -26.77
CA SER A 177 -12.97 -20.44 -26.84
C SER A 177 -12.04 -21.22 -27.77
N ARG A 178 -11.60 -20.62 -28.87
CA ARG A 178 -10.66 -21.25 -29.81
C ARG A 178 -9.25 -21.32 -29.21
N ILE A 179 -8.82 -20.26 -28.54
CA ILE A 179 -7.56 -20.23 -27.80
C ILE A 179 -7.53 -21.34 -26.74
N ALA A 180 -8.61 -21.51 -25.98
CA ALA A 180 -8.73 -22.58 -24.98
C ALA A 180 -8.61 -23.99 -25.60
N ALA A 181 -9.22 -24.20 -26.77
CA ALA A 181 -9.14 -25.47 -27.48
C ALA A 181 -7.74 -25.75 -28.05
N GLU A 182 -7.05 -24.75 -28.60
CA GLU A 182 -5.72 -24.91 -29.20
C GLU A 182 -4.61 -25.00 -28.13
N ALA A 183 -4.77 -24.31 -27.01
CA ALA A 183 -3.84 -24.35 -25.88
C ALA A 183 -4.04 -25.56 -24.95
N ASP A 184 -5.16 -26.31 -25.08
CA ASP A 184 -5.57 -27.39 -24.16
C ASP A 184 -5.66 -26.92 -22.70
N VAL A 185 -6.35 -25.78 -22.50
CA VAL A 185 -6.55 -25.16 -21.17
C VAL A 185 -8.05 -24.92 -20.94
N ASP A 186 -8.50 -25.08 -19.69
CA ASP A 186 -9.90 -24.79 -19.33
C ASP A 186 -10.28 -23.35 -19.70
N ILE A 187 -11.45 -23.20 -20.32
CA ILE A 187 -11.91 -21.89 -20.83
C ILE A 187 -12.01 -20.83 -19.74
N ASN A 188 -12.31 -21.19 -18.48
CA ASN A 188 -12.39 -20.22 -17.40
C ASN A 188 -10.99 -19.74 -16.97
N LEU A 189 -9.97 -20.61 -17.06
CA LEU A 189 -8.58 -20.22 -16.83
C LEU A 189 -8.07 -19.30 -17.94
N VAL A 190 -8.41 -19.56 -19.20
CA VAL A 190 -8.07 -18.66 -20.31
C VAL A 190 -8.76 -17.31 -20.16
N LYS A 191 -10.05 -17.28 -19.80
CA LYS A 191 -10.77 -16.03 -19.52
C LYS A 191 -10.11 -15.25 -18.39
N ALA A 192 -9.76 -15.89 -17.28
CA ALA A 192 -9.08 -15.24 -16.16
C ALA A 192 -7.68 -14.74 -16.55
N CYS A 193 -6.93 -15.50 -17.34
CA CYS A 193 -5.63 -15.09 -17.87
C CYS A 193 -5.76 -13.85 -18.75
N VAL A 194 -6.65 -13.87 -19.75
CA VAL A 194 -6.90 -12.71 -20.64
C VAL A 194 -7.40 -11.51 -19.83
N GLN A 195 -8.27 -11.73 -18.86
CA GLN A 195 -8.76 -10.68 -17.97
C GLN A 195 -7.62 -10.04 -17.17
N ASN A 196 -6.68 -10.83 -16.64
CA ASN A 196 -5.50 -10.32 -15.94
C ASN A 196 -4.49 -9.63 -16.87
N LEU A 197 -4.45 -9.97 -18.16
CA LEU A 197 -3.55 -9.33 -19.13
C LEU A 197 -4.04 -7.95 -19.57
N VAL A 198 -5.35 -7.69 -19.47
CA VAL A 198 -5.94 -6.39 -19.81
C VAL A 198 -5.69 -5.34 -18.72
N TRP A 199 -5.35 -5.74 -17.49
CA TRP A 199 -5.39 -4.90 -16.28
C TRP A 199 -4.11 -4.97 -15.42
#